data_AF-A0A435XJF7-F1
#
_entry.id   AF-A0A435XJF7-F1
#
_cell.length_a   1.000
_cell.length_b   1.000
_cell.length_c   1.000
_cell.angle_alpha   90.00
_cell.angle_beta   90.00
_cell.angle_gamma   90.00
#
_symmetry.space_group_name_H-M   'P 1'
#
loop_
_entity.id
_entity.type
_entity.pdbx_description
1 polymer ?
#
loop_
_entity_poly.entity_id
_entity_poly.type
_entity_poly.pdbx_seq_one_letter_code
_entity_poly.pdbx_strand_id
1 'polypeptide(L)'
;LVTPVERVGIRVADAPFIAVEMDVSGDGDARIITFRTNVGDVVEAGPERPLRFVDEHETGGLKPYVLVRGRLEALVARPVMYELVGYGEEIEIGGKTMFAVRSKGAVFPIMPADQLKRLSA
;
A
#
# COMPACT_ATOMS: atom_id res chain seq x y z
N LEU A 1 -12.43 21.62 -17.64
CA LEU A 1 -13.90 21.42 -17.69
C LEU A 1 -14.33 20.79 -16.37
N VAL A 2 -15.20 21.47 -15.63
CA VAL A 2 -15.93 20.92 -14.48
C VAL A 2 -17.38 21.32 -14.70
N THR A 3 -18.31 20.36 -14.65
CA THR A 3 -19.75 20.64 -14.73
C THR A 3 -20.43 20.11 -13.47
N PRO A 4 -21.36 20.87 -12.85
CA PRO A 4 -21.95 20.50 -11.57
C PRO A 4 -23.28 19.77 -11.78
N VAL A 5 -23.28 18.47 -12.05
CA VAL A 5 -24.46 17.60 -11.84
C VAL A 5 -24.02 16.14 -11.83
N GLU A 6 -24.74 15.34 -11.03
CA GLU A 6 -24.59 13.89 -10.78
C GLU A 6 -23.59 13.47 -9.69
N ARG A 7 -24.05 13.57 -8.44
CA ARG A 7 -23.68 12.58 -7.41
C ARG A 7 -24.41 11.26 -7.71
N VAL A 8 -23.91 10.49 -8.68
CA VAL A 8 -24.16 9.05 -8.66
C VAL A 8 -23.31 8.50 -7.53
N GLY A 9 -23.94 8.02 -6.47
CA GLY A 9 -23.26 7.29 -5.40
C GLY A 9 -22.69 6.00 -5.98
N ILE A 10 -21.51 6.07 -6.58
CA ILE A 10 -20.77 4.88 -6.97
C ILE A 10 -20.48 4.17 -5.65
N ARG A 11 -20.99 2.94 -5.49
CA ARG A 11 -20.50 2.04 -4.44
C ARG A 11 -19.04 1.77 -4.77
N VAL A 12 -18.16 2.60 -4.21
CA VAL A 12 -16.72 2.41 -4.32
C VAL A 12 -16.44 1.09 -3.60
N ALA A 13 -16.08 0.06 -4.36
CA ALA A 13 -15.99 -1.31 -3.86
C ALA A 13 -14.92 -1.47 -2.75
N ASP A 14 -13.99 -0.52 -2.63
CA ASP A 14 -13.08 -0.40 -1.47
C ASP A 14 -12.34 0.96 -1.52
N ALA A 15 -11.80 1.30 -2.70
CA ALA A 15 -11.08 2.55 -2.98
C ALA A 15 -11.41 3.09 -4.39
N PRO A 16 -11.31 4.41 -4.64
CA PRO A 16 -11.64 5.02 -5.94
C PRO A 16 -10.71 4.61 -7.08
N PHE A 17 -9.51 4.12 -6.76
CA PHE A 17 -8.51 3.66 -7.73
C PHE A 17 -7.99 2.27 -7.36
N ILE A 18 -7.37 1.60 -8.33
CA ILE A 18 -6.65 0.34 -8.11
C ILE A 18 -5.21 0.55 -8.58
N ALA A 19 -4.22 0.28 -7.73
CA ALA A 19 -2.82 0.24 -8.15
C ALA A 19 -2.54 -1.12 -8.82
N VAL A 20 -2.26 -1.09 -10.11
CA VAL A 20 -2.18 -2.27 -11.00
C VAL A 20 -0.77 -2.62 -11.41
N GLU A 21 0.19 -1.71 -11.22
CA GLU A 21 1.62 -1.94 -11.44
C GLU A 21 2.42 -1.31 -10.29
N MET A 22 3.60 -1.87 -10.03
CA MET A 22 4.60 -1.34 -9.11
C MET A 22 5.98 -1.39 -9.76
N ASP A 23 6.79 -0.38 -9.46
CA ASP A 23 8.21 -0.31 -9.78
C ASP A 23 9.00 0.04 -8.51
N VAL A 24 10.20 -0.51 -8.37
CA VAL A 24 11.08 -0.24 -7.22
C VAL A 24 12.43 0.22 -7.74
N SER A 25 12.89 1.35 -7.23
CA SER A 25 14.22 1.89 -7.51
C SER A 25 14.98 2.17 -6.22
N GLY A 26 16.31 2.11 -6.29
CA GLY A 26 17.17 2.28 -5.12
C GLY A 26 17.08 1.13 -4.11
N ASP A 27 17.85 1.25 -3.03
CA ASP A 27 18.03 0.21 -2.02
C ASP A 27 18.07 0.79 -0.60
N GLY A 28 17.78 -0.06 0.39
CA GLY A 28 17.76 0.32 1.80
C GLY A 28 16.90 1.54 2.08
N ASP A 29 17.46 2.55 2.75
CA ASP A 29 16.76 3.80 3.08
C ASP A 29 16.47 4.70 1.87
N ALA A 30 17.21 4.50 0.77
CA ALA A 30 17.01 5.23 -0.48
C ALA A 30 15.99 4.55 -1.43
N ARG A 31 15.43 3.39 -1.03
CA ARG A 31 14.41 2.68 -1.81
C ARG A 31 13.19 3.58 -2.07
N ILE A 32 12.67 3.55 -3.29
CA ILE A 32 11.44 4.24 -3.69
C ILE A 32 10.53 3.21 -4.36
N ILE A 33 9.35 3.02 -3.78
CA ILE A 33 8.28 2.18 -4.33
C ILE A 33 7.29 3.10 -5.05
N THR A 34 7.11 2.87 -6.35
CA THR A 34 6.23 3.65 -7.22
C THR A 34 5.09 2.78 -7.73
N PHE A 35 3.86 3.29 -7.64
CA PHE A 35 2.67 2.61 -8.12
C PHE A 35 2.09 3.32 -9.35
N ARG A 36 1.55 2.54 -10.29
CA ARG A 36 0.65 3.05 -11.34
C ARG A 36 -0.77 2.57 -11.08
N THR A 37 -1.72 3.50 -11.12
CA THR A 37 -3.14 3.17 -11.01
C THR A 37 -3.76 2.74 -12.33
N ASN A 38 -4.93 2.10 -12.27
CA ASN A 38 -5.73 1.70 -13.43
C ASN A 38 -6.17 2.88 -14.33
N VAL A 39 -6.09 4.12 -13.83
CA VAL A 39 -6.37 5.35 -14.59
C VAL A 39 -5.10 6.09 -15.04
N GLY A 40 -3.92 5.49 -14.81
CA GLY A 40 -2.63 6.01 -15.25
C GLY A 40 -1.92 6.96 -14.29
N ASP A 41 -2.52 7.32 -13.15
CA ASP A 41 -1.85 8.13 -12.11
C ASP A 41 -0.61 7.38 -11.58
N VAL A 42 0.52 8.08 -11.46
CA VAL A 42 1.80 7.55 -10.93
C VAL A 42 2.08 8.13 -9.55
N VAL A 43 2.35 7.25 -8.58
CA VAL A 43 2.38 7.60 -7.15
C VAL A 43 3.58 6.93 -6.48
N GLU A 44 4.55 7.72 -6.05
CA GLU A 44 5.60 7.26 -5.14
C GLU A 44 5.05 7.16 -3.71
N ALA A 45 5.19 6.00 -3.07
CA ALA A 45 4.91 5.83 -1.65
C ALA A 45 5.96 6.57 -0.81
N GLY A 46 5.52 7.28 0.21
CA GLY A 46 6.39 8.06 1.07
C GLY A 46 5.62 8.79 2.18
N PRO A 47 6.27 9.66 2.97
CA PRO A 47 5.62 10.37 4.07
C PRO A 47 4.36 11.14 3.67
N GLU A 48 4.36 11.76 2.48
CA GLU A 48 3.21 12.52 1.95
C GLU A 48 2.15 11.64 1.29
N ARG A 49 2.51 10.42 0.93
CA ARG A 49 1.68 9.45 0.21
C ARG A 49 1.82 8.08 0.88
N PRO A 50 1.33 7.95 2.12
CA PRO A 50 1.64 6.80 2.94
C PRO A 50 1.00 5.53 2.40
N LEU A 51 1.64 4.40 2.69
CA LEU A 51 1.03 3.08 2.58
C LEU A 51 0.27 2.76 3.87
N ARG A 52 -0.94 2.23 3.72
CA ARG A 52 -1.80 1.78 4.81
C ARG A 52 -2.20 0.34 4.56
N PHE A 53 -2.06 -0.51 5.57
CA PHE A 53 -2.36 -1.93 5.48
C PHE A 53 -3.57 -2.26 6.35
N VAL A 54 -4.50 -3.06 5.83
CA VAL A 54 -5.71 -3.52 6.54
C VAL A 54 -5.82 -5.02 6.39
N ASP A 55 -6.08 -5.71 7.50
CA ASP A 55 -6.43 -7.12 7.50
C ASP A 55 -7.87 -7.33 7.02
N GLU A 56 -8.07 -8.23 6.06
CA GLU A 56 -9.38 -8.68 5.59
C GLU A 56 -9.87 -9.82 6.47
N HIS A 57 -10.70 -9.50 7.47
CA HIS A 57 -11.16 -10.47 8.48
C HIS A 57 -11.89 -11.70 7.90
N GLU A 58 -12.58 -11.56 6.77
CA GLU A 58 -13.36 -12.65 6.17
C GLU A 58 -12.49 -13.71 5.48
N THR A 59 -11.33 -13.31 4.96
CA THR A 59 -10.44 -14.17 4.16
C THR A 59 -9.09 -14.42 4.82
N GLY A 60 -8.76 -13.65 5.87
CA GLY A 60 -7.41 -13.57 6.43
C GLY A 60 -6.41 -12.85 5.51
N GLY A 61 -6.88 -12.14 4.49
CA GLY A 61 -6.05 -11.46 3.49
C GLY A 61 -5.49 -10.12 3.98
N LEU A 62 -4.58 -9.54 3.20
CA LEU A 62 -4.01 -8.22 3.43
C LEU A 62 -4.44 -7.27 2.30
N LYS A 63 -4.93 -6.08 2.65
CA LYS A 63 -5.28 -5.00 1.73
C LYS A 63 -4.39 -3.79 1.94
N PRO A 64 -3.40 -3.56 1.06
CA PRO A 64 -2.63 -2.34 1.04
C PRO A 64 -3.37 -1.23 0.29
N TYR A 65 -3.25 -0.01 0.77
CA TYR A 65 -3.74 1.20 0.12
C TYR A 65 -2.60 2.21 0.04
N VAL A 66 -2.50 2.94 -1.06
CA VAL A 66 -1.58 4.08 -1.22
C VAL A 66 -2.37 5.36 -1.43
N LEU A 67 -2.03 6.41 -0.70
CA LEU A 67 -2.65 7.73 -0.90
C LEU A 67 -2.21 8.32 -2.25
N VAL A 68 -3.17 8.63 -3.12
CA VAL A 68 -2.92 9.19 -4.46
C VAL A 68 -2.91 10.72 -4.40
N ARG A 69 -4.03 11.32 -3.95
CA ARG A 69 -4.19 12.78 -3.83
C ARG A 69 -5.34 13.15 -2.90
N GLY A 70 -5.17 14.23 -2.14
CA GLY A 70 -6.20 14.70 -1.20
C GLY A 70 -6.54 13.62 -0.18
N ARG A 71 -7.73 13.02 -0.31
CA ARG A 71 -8.20 11.88 0.52
C ARG A 71 -8.48 10.62 -0.31
N LEU A 72 -8.04 10.58 -1.56
CA LEU A 72 -8.29 9.49 -2.48
C LEU A 72 -7.12 8.51 -2.40
N GLU A 73 -7.42 7.27 -2.08
CA GLU A 73 -6.47 6.16 -2.05
C GLU A 73 -6.65 5.25 -3.26
N ALA A 74 -5.62 4.47 -3.58
CA ALA A 74 -5.71 3.33 -4.48
C ALA A 74 -5.58 2.05 -3.67
N LEU A 75 -6.49 1.09 -3.86
CA LEU A 75 -6.32 -0.27 -3.37
C LEU A 75 -5.24 -0.96 -4.22
N VAL A 76 -4.23 -1.54 -3.58
CA VAL A 76 -3.20 -2.29 -4.29
C VAL A 76 -3.76 -3.62 -4.76
N ALA A 77 -3.72 -3.87 -6.07
CA ALA A 77 -4.22 -5.09 -6.65
C ALA A 77 -3.48 -6.31 -6.07
N ARG A 78 -4.17 -7.45 -5.98
CA ARG A 78 -3.63 -8.65 -5.34
C ARG A 78 -2.26 -9.11 -5.91
N PRO A 79 -2.02 -9.13 -7.24
CA PRO A 79 -0.68 -9.45 -7.78
C PRO A 79 0.40 -8.49 -7.27
N VAL A 80 0.12 -7.18 -7.35
CA VAL A 80 1.03 -6.11 -6.91
C VAL A 80 1.28 -6.15 -5.40
N MET A 81 0.27 -6.56 -4.61
CA MET A 81 0.42 -6.76 -3.17
C MET A 81 1.44 -7.87 -2.86
N TYR A 82 1.41 -8.99 -3.60
CA TYR A 82 2.40 -10.05 -3.41
C TYR A 82 3.82 -9.57 -3.75
N GLU A 83 3.97 -8.79 -4.82
CA GLU A 83 5.24 -8.16 -5.16
C GLU A 83 5.71 -7.21 -4.04
N LEU A 84 4.83 -6.34 -3.55
CA LEU A 84 5.11 -5.40 -2.45
C LEU A 84 5.59 -6.12 -1.18
N VAL A 85 4.93 -7.21 -0.81
CA VAL A 85 5.32 -8.04 0.33
C VAL A 85 6.71 -8.66 0.12
N GLY A 86 7.09 -8.99 -1.11
CA GLY A 86 8.44 -9.46 -1.43
C GLY A 86 9.56 -8.46 -1.09
N TYR A 87 9.24 -7.17 -0.97
CA TYR A 87 10.17 -6.13 -0.53
C TYR A 87 10.14 -5.86 0.97
N GLY A 88 9.29 -6.57 1.73
CA GLY A 88 9.19 -6.42 3.17
C GLY A 88 10.41 -6.97 3.91
N GLU A 89 10.72 -6.35 5.04
CA GLU A 89 11.83 -6.70 5.92
C GLU A 89 11.41 -6.60 7.40
N GLU A 90 12.12 -7.30 8.28
CA GLU A 90 11.91 -7.19 9.73
C GLU A 90 12.63 -5.92 10.26
N ILE A 91 11.86 -4.99 10.83
CA ILE A 91 12.35 -3.73 11.38
C ILE A 91 11.88 -3.58 12.83
N GLU A 92 12.78 -3.17 13.72
CA GLU A 92 12.41 -2.85 15.11
C GLU A 92 11.73 -1.47 15.18
N ILE A 93 10.49 -1.43 15.66
CA ILE A 93 9.68 -0.22 15.81
C ILE A 93 9.09 -0.21 17.22
N GLY A 94 9.53 0.73 18.06
CA GLY A 94 9.04 0.86 19.44
C GLY A 94 9.29 -0.39 20.29
N GLY A 95 10.44 -1.06 20.11
CA GLY A 95 10.81 -2.29 20.83
C GLY A 95 10.07 -3.54 20.37
N LYS A 96 9.37 -3.51 19.23
CA LYS A 96 8.73 -4.67 18.61
C LYS A 96 9.26 -4.88 17.20
N THR A 97 9.56 -6.13 16.84
CA THR A 97 9.92 -6.50 15.46
C THR A 97 8.67 -6.53 14.59
N MET A 98 8.61 -5.63 13.62
CA MET A 98 7.53 -5.50 12.65
C MET A 98 8.02 -5.96 11.29
N PHE A 99 7.19 -6.70 10.56
CA PHE A 99 7.37 -6.84 9.12
C PHE A 99 6.85 -5.57 8.44
N ALA A 100 7.71 -4.92 7.67
CA ALA A 100 7.45 -3.57 7.14
C ALA A 100 8.13 -3.36 5.80
N VAL A 101 7.66 -2.38 5.03
CA VAL A 101 8.31 -1.94 3.78
C VAL A 101 8.88 -0.54 3.94
N ARG A 102 10.00 -0.27 3.27
CA ARG A 102 10.59 1.06 3.17
C ARG A 102 10.28 1.71 1.83
N SER A 103 9.98 3.00 1.87
CA SER A 103 9.98 3.84 0.67
C SER A 103 10.23 5.29 1.05
N LYS A 104 11.11 5.95 0.30
CA LYS A 104 11.39 7.39 0.40
C LYS A 104 11.79 7.81 1.83
N GLY A 105 12.66 7.02 2.47
CA GLY A 105 13.12 7.22 3.84
C GLY A 105 12.05 6.97 4.92
N ALA A 106 10.85 6.53 4.57
CA ALA A 106 9.79 6.17 5.50
C ALA A 106 9.65 4.66 5.64
N VAL A 107 9.23 4.22 6.83
CA VAL A 107 8.91 2.83 7.15
C VAL A 107 7.40 2.69 7.29
N PHE A 108 6.82 1.71 6.59
CA PHE A 108 5.39 1.39 6.63
C PHE A 108 5.20 0.00 7.25
N PRO A 109 4.79 -0.08 8.52
CA PRO A 109 4.55 -1.36 9.18
C PRO A 109 3.35 -2.08 8.56
N ILE A 110 3.53 -3.37 8.25
CA ILE A 110 2.45 -4.22 7.75
C ILE A 110 1.81 -4.95 8.94
N MET A 111 2.61 -5.73 9.68
CA MET A 111 2.16 -6.50 10.84
C MET A 111 3.35 -6.91 11.73
N PRO A 112 3.11 -7.36 12.97
CA PRO A 112 4.16 -7.97 13.79
C PRO A 112 4.83 -9.17 13.10
N ALA A 113 6.15 -9.29 13.19
CA ALA A 113 6.89 -10.35 12.51
C ALA A 113 6.55 -11.77 13.04
N ASP A 114 6.20 -11.88 14.32
CA ASP A 114 5.72 -13.12 14.92
C ASP A 114 4.35 -13.55 14.37
N GLN A 115 3.49 -12.57 14.04
CA GLN A 115 2.20 -12.83 13.40
C GLN A 115 2.38 -13.35 11.98
N LEU A 116 3.29 -12.76 11.20
CA LEU A 116 3.61 -13.25 9.85
C LEU A 116 4.10 -14.71 9.89
N LYS A 117 5.01 -15.04 10.81
CA LYS A 117 5.54 -16.41 10.99
C LYS A 117 4.44 -17.44 11.24
N ARG A 118 3.38 -17.07 11.98
CA ARG A 118 2.21 -17.94 12.22
C ARG A 118 1.33 -18.14 10.98
N LEU A 119 1.27 -17.15 10.08
CA LEU A 119 0.49 -17.23 8.84
C LEU A 119 1.24 -17.98 7.73
N SER A 120 2.57 -18.04 7.80
CA SER A 120 3.44 -18.72 6.83
C SER A 120 3.82 -20.16 7.21
N ALA A 121 3.39 -20.65 8.38
CA ALA A 121 3.68 -22.00 8.88
C ALA A 121 2.52 -22.95 8.58
#